data_AF-A0A380DLD7-F1
#
_entry.id   AF-A0A380DLD7-F1
#
_cell.length_a   1.000
_cell.length_b   1.000
_cell.length_c   1.000
_cell.angle_alpha   90.00
_cell.angle_beta   90.00
_cell.angle_gamma   90.00
#
_symmetry.space_group_name_H-M   'P 1'
#
loop_
_entity.id
_entity.type
_entity.pdbx_description
1 polymer ?
#
loop_
_entity_poly.entity_id
_entity_poly.type
_entity_poly.pdbx_seq_one_letter_code
_entity_poly.pdbx_strand_id
1 'polypeptide(L)'
;MAVKREDVKAIVTAIGGKENLEAATHCVTRLRLVLKDESKVDKDALSNNALVKGQFKADHQYQIVIGPGTVDEVYKQFIDETGAQEASKDEAKQAAAQKGNPVQRLIKLLGDIFIPILPAIVDSWFVNGNQ
;
A
#
# COMPACT_ATOMS: atom_id res chain seq x y z
N MET A 1 13.32 -0.21 -17.42
CA MET A 1 13.64 -1.53 -16.86
C MET A 1 12.31 -2.22 -16.62
N ALA A 2 12.11 -3.43 -17.14
CA ALA A 2 10.87 -4.17 -16.85
C ALA A 2 10.95 -4.67 -15.41
N VAL A 3 9.93 -4.39 -14.59
CA VAL A 3 9.86 -4.94 -13.23
C VAL A 3 9.44 -6.40 -13.34
N LYS A 4 10.33 -7.32 -12.97
CA LYS A 4 10.00 -8.74 -12.91
C LYS A 4 9.34 -9.04 -11.58
N ARG A 5 8.28 -9.86 -11.62
CA ARG A 5 7.60 -10.35 -10.41
C ARG A 5 8.54 -11.09 -9.47
N GLU A 6 9.51 -11.82 -10.03
CA GLU A 6 10.50 -12.57 -9.26
C GLU A 6 11.33 -11.68 -8.33
N ASP A 7 11.74 -10.49 -8.82
CA ASP A 7 12.48 -9.52 -8.03
C ASP A 7 11.60 -8.96 -6.90
N VAL A 8 10.31 -8.72 -7.16
CA VAL A 8 9.37 -8.25 -6.13
C VAL A 8 9.15 -9.32 -5.05
N LYS A 9 9.05 -10.58 -5.46
CA LYS A 9 8.90 -11.75 -4.57
C LYS A 9 10.09 -11.94 -3.66
N ALA A 10 11.29 -11.71 -4.21
CA ALA A 10 12.52 -11.69 -3.45
C ALA A 10 12.51 -10.57 -2.40
N ILE A 11 12.00 -9.37 -2.73
CA ILE A 11 11.84 -8.27 -1.75
C ILE A 11 10.89 -8.69 -0.62
N VAL A 12 9.73 -9.27 -0.96
CA VAL A 12 8.74 -9.76 0.03
C VAL A 12 9.34 -10.82 0.95
N THR A 13 10.11 -11.74 0.39
CA THR A 13 10.76 -12.80 1.17
C THR A 13 11.85 -12.22 2.07
N ALA A 14 12.65 -11.30 1.53
CA ALA A 14 13.74 -10.66 2.25
C ALA A 14 13.25 -9.79 3.41
N ILE A 15 12.05 -9.19 3.36
CA ILE A 15 11.50 -8.47 4.52
C ILE A 15 10.94 -9.39 5.61
N GLY A 16 11.12 -10.71 5.52
CA GLY A 16 10.56 -11.67 6.48
C GLY A 16 9.16 -12.16 6.11
N GLY A 17 8.75 -11.99 4.86
CA GLY A 17 7.47 -12.44 4.33
C GLY A 17 6.30 -11.49 4.62
N LYS A 18 5.14 -11.83 4.05
CA LYS A 18 3.89 -11.05 4.21
C LYS A 18 3.41 -10.92 5.65
N GLU A 19 3.71 -11.91 6.49
CA GLU A 19 3.33 -11.90 7.91
C GLU A 19 4.03 -10.79 8.71
N ASN A 20 5.21 -10.39 8.24
CA ASN A 20 6.03 -9.34 8.85
C ASN A 20 5.69 -7.94 8.36
N LEU A 21 4.86 -7.82 7.31
CA LEU A 21 4.40 -6.55 6.77
C LEU A 21 3.12 -6.10 7.49
N GLU A 22 3.12 -4.88 8.04
CA GLU A 22 1.92 -4.24 8.60
C GLU A 22 1.26 -3.28 7.61
N ALA A 23 2.06 -2.46 6.94
CA ALA A 23 1.59 -1.52 5.95
C ALA A 23 2.66 -1.23 4.90
N ALA A 24 2.23 -0.97 3.67
CA ALA A 24 3.11 -0.58 2.58
C ALA A 24 2.58 0.69 1.90
N THR A 25 3.45 1.67 1.71
CA THR A 25 3.18 2.89 0.97
C THR A 25 4.35 3.19 0.03
N HIS A 26 4.16 4.07 -0.96
CA HIS A 26 5.24 4.47 -1.85
C HIS A 26 5.23 5.97 -2.09
N CYS A 27 6.38 6.50 -2.46
CA CYS A 27 6.57 7.85 -3.00
C CYS A 27 7.09 7.74 -4.44
N VAL A 28 7.52 8.86 -5.02
CA VAL A 28 7.99 8.92 -6.42
C VAL A 28 9.23 8.06 -6.69
N THR A 29 10.06 7.78 -5.68
CA THR A 29 11.33 7.04 -5.86
C THR A 29 11.60 5.97 -4.79
N ARG A 30 10.73 5.85 -3.78
CA ARG A 30 10.97 5.04 -2.58
C ARG A 30 9.71 4.27 -2.18
N LEU A 31 9.90 3.02 -1.81
CA LEU A 31 8.90 2.17 -1.17
C LEU A 31 9.09 2.25 0.35
N ARG A 32 8.03 2.50 1.10
CA ARG A 32 8.04 2.61 2.57
C ARG A 32 7.20 1.48 3.16
N LEU A 33 7.82 0.70 4.02
CA LEU A 33 7.23 -0.49 4.62
C LEU A 33 7.21 -0.31 6.14
N VAL A 34 6.06 -0.56 6.74
CA VAL A 34 5.92 -0.70 8.19
C VAL A 34 5.99 -2.20 8.46
N LEU A 35 6.99 -2.62 9.22
CA LEU A 35 7.25 -4.02 9.52
C LEU A 35 7.02 -4.28 11.01
N LYS A 36 6.51 -5.47 11.34
CA LYS A 36 6.33 -5.90 12.74
C LYS A 36 7.67 -6.14 13.43
N ASP A 37 8.57 -6.81 12.73
CA ASP A 37 9.89 -7.17 13.23
C ASP A 37 10.97 -6.88 12.18
N GLU A 38 11.72 -5.82 12.42
CA GLU A 38 12.78 -5.38 11.52
C GLU A 38 14.02 -6.29 11.55
N SER A 39 14.15 -7.17 12.56
CA SER A 39 15.26 -8.11 12.69
C SER A 39 15.15 -9.27 11.69
N LYS A 40 13.94 -9.52 11.19
CA LYS A 40 13.67 -10.53 10.15
C LYS A 40 14.03 -10.05 8.74
N VAL A 41 14.47 -8.80 8.60
CA VAL A 41 14.81 -8.24 7.29
C VAL A 41 16.21 -8.65 6.88
N ASP A 42 16.28 -9.39 5.78
CA ASP A 42 17.50 -9.81 5.12
C ASP A 42 18.04 -8.70 4.22
N LYS A 43 19.01 -7.98 4.79
CA LYS A 43 19.63 -6.82 4.15
C LYS A 43 20.45 -7.19 2.91
N ASP A 44 21.06 -8.37 2.92
CA ASP A 44 21.94 -8.83 1.86
C ASP A 44 21.10 -9.26 0.64
N ALA A 45 20.01 -9.99 0.88
CA ALA A 45 19.05 -10.35 -0.16
C ALA A 45 18.42 -9.12 -0.83
N LEU A 46 18.08 -8.08 -0.06
CA LEU A 46 17.59 -6.82 -0.62
C LEU A 46 18.65 -6.09 -1.46
N SER A 47 19.92 -6.08 -1.03
CA SER A 47 20.99 -5.40 -1.78
C SER A 47 21.39 -6.14 -3.06
N ASN A 48 21.19 -7.46 -3.12
CA ASN A 48 21.43 -8.26 -4.32
C ASN A 48 20.32 -8.12 -5.37
N ASN A 49 19.19 -7.50 -5.01
CA ASN A 49 18.06 -7.33 -5.91
C ASN A 49 18.30 -6.22 -6.93
N ALA A 50 18.07 -6.48 -8.22
CA ALA A 50 18.35 -5.52 -9.29
C ALA A 50 17.50 -4.23 -9.22
N LEU A 51 16.32 -4.30 -8.59
CA LEU A 51 15.40 -3.18 -8.41
C LEU A 51 15.80 -2.28 -7.23
N VAL A 52 16.54 -2.82 -6.26
CA VAL A 52 16.90 -2.10 -5.05
C VAL A 52 18.20 -1.35 -5.28
N LYS A 53 18.13 -0.02 -5.23
CA LYS A 53 19.30 0.87 -5.28
C LYS A 53 19.85 1.18 -3.88
N GLY A 54 19.05 0.92 -2.85
CA GLY A 54 19.45 1.09 -1.47
C GLY A 54 18.30 0.78 -0.52
N GLN A 55 18.63 0.60 0.74
CA GLN A 55 17.69 0.33 1.82
C GLN A 55 18.13 1.10 3.06
N PHE A 56 17.17 1.64 3.80
CA PHE A 56 17.45 2.35 5.03
C PHE A 56 16.27 2.26 5.98
N LYS A 57 16.58 2.23 7.27
CA LYS A 57 15.61 2.24 8.36
C LYS A 57 15.51 3.67 8.88
N ALA A 58 14.29 4.21 8.97
CA ALA A 58 14.04 5.53 9.54
C ALA A 58 12.65 5.58 10.18
N ASP A 59 12.57 6.11 11.41
CA ASP A 59 11.31 6.39 12.10
C ASP A 59 10.34 5.19 12.14
N HIS A 60 10.85 4.03 12.59
CA HIS A 60 10.11 2.75 12.65
C HIS A 60 9.56 2.26 11.30
N GLN A 61 10.06 2.81 10.19
CA GLN A 61 9.73 2.40 8.83
C GLN A 61 10.98 1.94 8.10
N TYR A 62 10.80 0.91 7.30
CA TYR A 62 11.81 0.36 6.43
C TYR A 62 11.62 0.91 5.01
N GLN A 63 12.61 1.63 4.49
CA GLN A 63 12.52 2.31 3.20
C GLN A 63 13.47 1.68 2.20
N ILE A 64 12.93 1.36 1.02
CA ILE A 64 13.66 0.76 -0.09
C ILE A 64 13.69 1.78 -1.23
N VAL A 65 14.88 2.17 -1.65
CA VAL A 65 15.11 3.05 -2.80
C VAL A 65 15.09 2.20 -4.05
N ILE A 66 14.16 2.49 -4.95
CA ILE A 66 14.02 1.76 -6.23
C ILE A 66 14.44 2.66 -7.39
N GLY A 67 13.95 3.91 -7.38
CA GLY A 67 14.18 4.89 -8.44
C GLY A 67 12.88 5.37 -9.08
N PRO A 68 12.94 6.52 -9.78
CA PRO A 68 11.78 7.09 -10.45
C PRO A 68 11.31 6.22 -11.61
N GLY A 69 10.00 6.10 -11.80
CA GLY A 69 9.37 5.43 -12.94
C GLY A 69 9.12 3.92 -12.78
N THR A 70 9.80 3.24 -11.85
CA THR A 70 9.59 1.80 -11.58
C THR A 70 8.92 1.52 -10.23
N VAL A 71 8.90 2.48 -9.32
CA VAL A 71 8.34 2.30 -7.97
C VAL A 71 6.83 2.01 -7.96
N ASP A 72 6.04 2.59 -8.87
CA ASP A 72 4.59 2.33 -8.95
C ASP A 72 4.31 0.88 -9.34
N GLU A 73 5.04 0.38 -10.35
CA GLU A 73 4.93 -0.99 -10.83
C GLU A 73 5.40 -2.00 -9.77
N VAL A 74 6.50 -1.70 -9.06
CA VAL A 74 6.94 -2.52 -7.92
C VAL A 74 5.92 -2.50 -6.81
N TYR A 75 5.36 -1.35 -6.45
CA TYR A 75 4.35 -1.26 -5.39
C TYR A 75 3.12 -2.11 -5.72
N LYS A 76 2.60 -2.02 -6.95
CA LYS A 76 1.46 -2.83 -7.38
C LYS A 76 1.74 -4.32 -7.28
N GLN A 77 2.88 -4.78 -7.81
CA GLN A 77 3.26 -6.19 -7.71
C GLN A 77 3.52 -6.60 -6.26
N PHE A 78 4.06 -5.72 -5.43
CA PHE A 78 4.36 -6.00 -4.03
C PHE A 78 3.08 -6.18 -3.21
N ILE A 79 2.04 -5.38 -3.49
CA ILE A 79 0.72 -5.53 -2.88
C ILE A 79 0.05 -6.84 -3.33
N ASP A 80 0.14 -7.19 -4.62
CA ASP A 80 -0.34 -8.47 -5.17
C ASP A 80 0.33 -9.68 -4.48
N GLU A 81 1.66 -9.64 -4.32
CA GLU A 81 2.42 -10.78 -3.77
C GLU A 81 2.38 -10.90 -2.24
N THR A 82 2.37 -9.78 -1.52
CA THR A 82 2.22 -9.82 -0.05
C THR A 82 0.80 -10.22 0.35
N GLY A 83 -0.16 -10.07 -0.55
CA GLY A 83 -1.57 -10.21 -0.19
C GLY A 83 -1.99 -9.18 0.87
N ALA A 84 -1.23 -8.07 1.02
CA ALA A 84 -1.66 -6.88 1.75
C ALA A 84 -2.78 -6.19 0.93
N GLN A 85 -3.91 -6.89 0.79
CA GLN A 85 -5.04 -6.63 -0.10
C GLN A 85 -4.67 -6.26 -1.55
N GLU A 86 -4.40 -7.25 -2.39
CA GLU A 86 -5.45 -7.59 -3.36
C GLU A 86 -6.39 -8.57 -2.66
N ALA A 87 -7.44 -8.02 -2.06
CA ALA A 87 -8.57 -8.86 -1.71
C ALA A 87 -9.16 -9.35 -3.03
N SER A 88 -8.86 -10.60 -3.41
CA SER A 88 -9.84 -11.33 -4.18
C SER A 88 -11.14 -11.23 -3.39
N LYS A 89 -12.15 -10.68 -4.05
CA LYS A 89 -13.37 -10.05 -3.51
C LYS A 89 -14.19 -10.93 -2.54
N ASP A 90 -13.83 -12.21 -2.42
CA ASP A 90 -14.55 -13.24 -1.68
C ASP A 90 -14.02 -13.48 -0.25
N GLU A 91 -12.71 -13.43 0.00
CA GLU A 91 -12.17 -13.70 1.35
C GLU A 91 -12.18 -12.46 2.26
N ALA A 92 -12.09 -11.25 1.70
CA ALA A 92 -12.21 -10.01 2.48
C ALA A 92 -13.62 -9.78 3.05
N LYS A 93 -14.64 -10.45 2.49
CA LYS A 93 -16.01 -10.40 3.01
C LYS A 93 -16.20 -11.26 4.25
N GLN A 94 -15.49 -12.38 4.37
CA GLN A 94 -15.60 -13.26 5.53
C GLN A 94 -14.71 -12.80 6.70
N ALA A 95 -13.56 -12.19 6.42
CA ALA A 95 -12.71 -11.59 7.47
C ALA A 95 -13.28 -10.26 8.02
N ALA A 96 -13.93 -9.45 7.19
CA ALA A 96 -14.60 -8.21 7.63
C ALA A 96 -15.90 -8.47 8.43
N ALA A 97 -16.48 -9.67 8.31
CA ALA A 97 -17.62 -10.08 9.10
C ALA A 97 -17.23 -10.56 10.52
N GLN A 98 -15.96 -10.89 10.77
CA GLN A 98 -15.50 -11.23 12.12
C GLN A 98 -14.63 -10.14 12.78
N LYS A 99 -13.96 -9.25 12.03
CA LYS A 99 -13.34 -8.03 12.60
C LYS A 99 -13.33 -6.86 11.59
N GLY A 100 -14.32 -5.97 11.70
CA GLY A 100 -14.28 -4.60 11.14
C GLY A 100 -15.09 -4.40 9.86
N ASN A 101 -16.30 -3.85 10.03
CA ASN A 101 -17.43 -3.82 9.11
C ASN A 101 -17.16 -3.40 7.64
N PRO A 102 -17.53 -4.22 6.63
CA PRO A 102 -17.33 -3.93 5.20
C PRO A 102 -18.26 -2.83 4.64
N VAL A 103 -19.38 -2.55 5.32
CA VAL A 103 -20.23 -1.38 5.01
C VAL A 103 -19.48 -0.07 5.24
N GLN A 104 -18.58 -0.01 6.23
CA GLN A 104 -17.73 1.17 6.46
C GLN A 104 -16.70 1.37 5.34
N ARG A 105 -16.19 0.30 4.71
CA ARG A 105 -15.28 0.42 3.54
C ARG A 105 -16.03 0.92 2.30
N LEU A 106 -17.27 0.49 2.07
CA LEU A 106 -18.08 0.99 0.94
C LEU A 106 -18.48 2.46 1.12
N ILE A 107 -18.88 2.86 2.34
CA ILE A 107 -19.16 4.27 2.65
C ILE A 107 -17.90 5.14 2.51
N LYS A 108 -16.72 4.62 2.88
CA LYS A 108 -15.45 5.34 2.77
C LYS A 108 -14.97 5.47 1.31
N LEU A 109 -15.21 4.44 0.49
CA LEU A 109 -14.92 4.45 -0.95
C LEU A 109 -15.85 5.40 -1.72
N LEU A 110 -17.14 5.42 -1.38
CA LEU A 110 -18.09 6.39 -1.94
C LEU A 110 -17.79 7.82 -1.44
N GLY A 111 -17.49 7.97 -0.14
CA GLY A 111 -17.12 9.26 0.46
C GLY A 111 -15.92 9.91 -0.22
N ASP A 112 -14.85 9.17 -0.51
CA ASP A 112 -13.65 9.72 -1.15
C ASP A 112 -13.92 10.27 -2.57
N ILE A 113 -14.89 9.68 -3.29
CA ILE A 113 -15.31 10.11 -4.63
C ILE A 113 -16.21 11.36 -4.55
N PHE A 114 -17.09 11.44 -3.53
CA PHE A 114 -18.10 12.51 -3.43
C PHE A 114 -17.70 13.70 -2.55
N ILE A 115 -16.81 13.53 -1.55
CA ILE A 115 -16.31 14.59 -0.64
C ILE A 115 -15.67 15.77 -1.38
N PRO A 116 -14.83 15.60 -2.42
CA PRO A 116 -14.30 16.77 -3.14
C PRO A 116 -15.39 17.57 -3.88
N ILE A 117 -16.58 16.99 -4.09
CA ILE A 117 -17.70 17.59 -4.82
C ILE A 117 -18.79 18.11 -3.85
N LEU A 118 -18.83 17.62 -2.61
CA LEU A 118 -19.78 18.02 -1.58
C LEU A 118 -19.76 19.52 -1.25
N PRO A 119 -18.62 20.21 -1.07
CA PRO A 119 -18.65 21.64 -0.76
C PRO A 119 -19.25 22.45 -1.91
N ALA A 120 -18.94 22.11 -3.17
CA ALA A 120 -19.50 22.82 -4.33
C ALA A 120 -21.03 22.61 -4.50
N ILE A 121 -21.52 21.40 -4.19
CA ILE A 121 -22.96 21.08 -4.27
C ILE A 121 -23.72 21.66 -3.06
N VAL A 122 -23.16 21.57 -1.85
CA VAL A 122 -23.76 22.14 -0.62
C VAL A 122 -23.82 23.66 -0.66
N ASP A 123 -22.80 24.35 -1.19
CA ASP A 123 -22.82 25.81 -1.35
C ASP A 123 -23.93 26.24 -2.31
N SER A 124 -24.07 25.53 -3.44
CA SER A 124 -25.14 25.75 -4.41
C SER A 124 -26.54 25.42 -3.87
N TRP A 125 -26.65 24.51 -2.89
CA TRP A 125 -27.93 24.11 -2.29
C TRP A 125 -28.36 25.02 -1.13
N PHE A 126 -27.40 25.49 -0.31
CA PHE A 126 -27.67 26.38 0.81
C PHE A 126 -27.95 27.82 0.34
N VAL A 127 -27.25 28.31 -0.69
CA VAL A 127 -27.43 29.69 -1.18
C VAL A 127 -28.75 29.92 -1.93
N ASN A 128 -29.44 28.85 -2.37
CA ASN A 128 -30.69 28.95 -3.12
C ASN A 128 -31.92 28.37 -2.37
N GLY A 129 -31.73 27.96 -1.11
CA GLY A 129 -32.71 27.16 -0.37
C GLY A 129 -33.34 27.82 0.87
N ASN A 130 -32.86 28.98 1.34
CA ASN A 130 -33.52 29.72 2.43
C ASN A 130 -33.20 31.23 2.45
N GLN A 131 -33.39 31.90 1.31
CA GLN A 131 -33.97 33.24 1.10
C GLN A 131 -33.64 33.74 -0.31
#